data_AF-A0A1Q3HW66-F1
#
_entry.id   AF-A0A1Q3HW66-F1
#
_cell.length_a   1.000
_cell.length_b   1.000
_cell.length_c   1.000
_cell.angle_alpha   90.00
_cell.angle_beta   90.00
_cell.angle_gamma   90.00
#
_symmetry.space_group_name_H-M   'P 1'
#
loop_
_entity.id
_entity.type
_entity.pdbx_description
1 polymer ?
#
loop_
_entity_poly.entity_id
_entity_poly.type
_entity_poly.pdbx_seq_one_letter_code
_entity_poly.pdbx_strand_id
1 'polypeptide(L)'
;MQSATALPGFERLLEVCQGRAHPLKLEPPLPSGGPVEPSVAGQPMDPQLAALYARASLLWVRDEFYLFPVRHERRPDLHRVNAHWRKDWAEPFGSLLVFAKDDRLAYCYATVPSLADARGVQPVVWVDVYEALYAVPIASCVDHFFTTYARYLEAAPEPSTDEEDAPPRRRTFPWSASEAIARDTELVRRVQAGHFDFLMKESAWAREWVETWAGRP
;
A
#
# COMPACT_ATOMS: atom_id res chain seq x y z
N MET A 1 16.28 0.40 24.03
CA MET A 1 14.87 0.05 23.78
C MET A 1 14.33 1.07 22.80
N GLN A 2 14.17 0.72 21.52
CA GLN A 2 13.46 1.60 20.58
C GLN A 2 12.00 1.62 21.02
N SER A 3 11.44 2.80 21.31
CA SER A 3 10.00 2.92 21.52
C SER A 3 9.29 2.36 20.30
N ALA A 4 8.39 1.40 20.52
CA ALA A 4 7.60 0.83 19.42
C ALA A 4 6.80 1.96 18.77
N THR A 5 7.11 2.30 17.52
CA THR A 5 6.34 3.25 16.71
C THR A 5 4.89 2.79 16.72
N ALA A 6 3.97 3.59 17.24
CA ALA A 6 2.54 3.28 17.26
C ALA A 6 1.99 3.23 15.83
N LEU A 7 1.13 2.24 15.55
CA LEU A 7 0.48 2.06 14.25
C LEU A 7 -1.03 1.87 14.47
N PRO A 8 -1.75 2.92 14.92
CA PRO A 8 -3.17 2.82 15.22
C PRO A 8 -4.01 2.47 13.99
N GLY A 9 -3.61 2.87 12.78
CA GLY A 9 -4.26 2.45 11.55
C GLY A 9 -4.13 0.95 11.30
N PHE A 10 -2.95 0.38 11.55
CA PHE A 10 -2.75 -1.07 11.50
C PHE A 10 -3.58 -1.79 12.57
N GLU A 11 -3.60 -1.28 13.81
CA GLU A 11 -4.43 -1.83 14.89
C GLU A 11 -5.92 -1.82 14.51
N ARG A 12 -6.39 -0.71 13.92
CA ARG A 12 -7.76 -0.60 13.40
C ARG A 12 -8.08 -1.61 12.32
N LEU A 13 -7.14 -1.86 11.39
CA LEU A 13 -7.32 -2.88 10.36
C LEU A 13 -7.59 -4.26 10.99
N LEU A 14 -6.80 -4.64 12.00
CA LEU A 14 -6.98 -5.93 12.67
C LEU A 14 -8.34 -6.02 13.37
N GLU A 15 -8.77 -4.97 14.05
CA GLU A 15 -10.09 -4.89 14.69
C GLU A 15 -11.23 -5.06 13.68
N VAL A 16 -11.16 -4.37 12.54
CA VAL A 16 -12.18 -4.47 11.49
C VAL A 16 -12.22 -5.88 10.89
N CYS A 17 -11.06 -6.47 10.62
CA CYS A 17 -11.00 -7.82 10.08
C CYS A 17 -11.64 -8.83 11.03
N GLN A 18 -11.32 -8.74 12.32
CA GLN A 18 -11.92 -9.59 13.35
C GLN A 18 -13.42 -9.34 13.51
N GLY A 19 -13.82 -8.07 13.62
CA GLY A 19 -15.21 -7.66 13.88
C GLY A 19 -16.18 -7.96 12.74
N ARG A 20 -15.70 -7.99 11.49
CA ARG A 20 -16.49 -8.33 10.30
C ARG A 20 -16.22 -9.73 9.74
N ALA A 21 -15.46 -10.55 10.47
CA ALA A 21 -15.04 -11.89 10.06
C ALA A 21 -14.39 -11.93 8.66
N HIS A 22 -13.65 -10.89 8.28
CA HIS A 22 -12.84 -10.94 7.05
C HIS A 22 -11.71 -11.96 7.24
N PRO A 23 -11.45 -12.85 6.26
CA PRO A 23 -10.33 -13.77 6.32
C PRO A 23 -9.02 -13.01 6.56
N LEU A 24 -8.37 -13.31 7.69
CA LEU A 24 -7.14 -12.68 8.13
C LEU A 24 -6.13 -13.75 8.50
N LYS A 25 -4.94 -13.65 7.92
CA LYS A 25 -3.78 -14.42 8.35
C LYS A 25 -2.67 -13.45 8.77
N LEU A 26 -2.28 -13.56 10.03
CA LEU A 26 -1.20 -12.76 10.63
C LEU A 26 -0.21 -13.72 11.28
N GLU A 27 1.06 -13.65 10.87
CA GLU A 27 2.14 -14.40 11.50
C GLU A 27 3.12 -13.44 12.17
N PRO A 28 3.57 -13.71 13.41
CA PRO A 28 4.55 -12.88 14.10
C PRO A 28 5.92 -12.91 13.40
N PRO A 29 6.81 -11.95 13.66
CA PRO A 29 8.18 -11.99 13.17
C PRO A 29 8.90 -13.28 13.62
N LEU A 30 9.76 -13.82 12.77
CA LEU A 30 10.55 -14.99 13.12
C LEU A 30 11.49 -14.67 14.29
N PRO A 31 11.61 -15.54 15.32
CA PRO A 31 12.47 -15.28 16.49
C PRO A 31 13.96 -15.08 16.15
N SER A 32 14.41 -15.60 15.01
CA SER A 32 15.78 -15.48 14.50
C SER A 32 15.98 -14.26 13.58
N GLY A 33 14.96 -13.41 13.42
CA GLY A 33 15.04 -12.19 12.63
C GLY A 33 15.91 -11.15 13.34
N GLY A 34 17.03 -10.79 12.73
CA GLY A 34 17.75 -9.57 13.09
C GLY A 34 16.87 -8.32 12.87
N PRO A 35 17.31 -7.14 13.35
CA PRO A 35 16.58 -5.90 13.13
C PRO A 35 16.32 -5.68 11.63
N VAL A 36 15.16 -5.09 11.31
CA VAL A 36 14.78 -4.75 9.93
C VAL A 36 15.87 -3.86 9.33
N GLU A 37 16.36 -4.23 8.15
CA GLU A 37 17.40 -3.47 7.48
C GLU A 37 16.91 -2.05 7.14
N PRO A 38 17.75 -1.02 7.27
CA PRO A 38 17.37 0.36 6.96
C PRO A 38 17.11 0.58 5.46
N SER A 39 17.45 -0.39 4.62
CA SER A 39 17.24 -0.35 3.18
C SER A 39 16.84 -1.71 2.62
N VAL A 40 15.96 -1.71 1.62
CA VAL A 40 15.54 -2.89 0.87
C VAL A 40 16.03 -2.77 -0.56
N ALA A 41 16.91 -3.67 -0.96
CA ALA A 41 17.49 -3.68 -2.30
C ALA A 41 18.05 -2.29 -2.72
N GLY A 42 18.60 -1.51 -1.77
CA GLY A 42 19.15 -0.17 -2.04
C GLY A 42 18.16 1.00 -1.94
N GLN A 43 16.86 0.76 -1.68
CA GLN A 43 15.89 1.83 -1.38
C GLN A 43 15.70 2.00 0.13
N PRO A 44 15.52 3.23 0.64
CA PRO A 44 15.34 3.46 2.07
C PRO A 44 14.01 2.86 2.55
N MET A 45 14.09 2.09 3.64
CA MET A 45 12.91 1.54 4.30
C MET A 45 12.15 2.64 5.02
N ASP A 46 10.83 2.71 4.81
CA ASP A 46 9.96 3.60 5.57
C ASP A 46 9.92 3.17 7.06
N PRO A 47 10.01 4.11 8.03
CA PRO A 47 10.06 3.78 9.45
C PRO A 47 8.78 3.14 10.00
N GLN A 48 7.60 3.46 9.44
CA GLN A 48 6.34 2.82 9.80
C GLN A 48 6.24 1.42 9.20
N LEU A 49 6.74 1.22 7.97
CA LEU A 49 6.86 -0.11 7.36
C LEU A 49 7.86 -1.00 8.13
N ALA A 50 8.99 -0.45 8.58
CA ALA A 50 9.92 -1.15 9.45
C ALA A 50 9.25 -1.56 10.77
N ALA A 51 8.44 -0.66 11.37
CA ALA A 51 7.68 -0.96 12.57
C ALA A 51 6.59 -2.04 12.33
N LEU A 52 5.97 -2.07 11.16
CA LEU A 52 5.06 -3.15 10.77
C LEU A 52 5.79 -4.50 10.72
N TYR A 53 6.95 -4.56 10.08
CA TYR A 53 7.75 -5.79 9.98
C TYR A 53 8.33 -6.25 11.32
N ALA A 54 8.50 -5.35 12.29
CA ALA A 54 8.82 -5.71 13.66
C ALA A 54 7.63 -6.39 14.40
N ARG A 55 6.41 -6.29 13.88
CA ARG A 55 5.18 -6.86 14.46
C ARG A 55 4.62 -8.04 13.67
N ALA A 56 4.87 -8.10 12.36
CA ALA A 56 4.31 -9.10 11.47
C ALA A 56 5.34 -9.57 10.43
N SER A 57 5.55 -10.89 10.30
CA SER A 57 6.30 -11.47 9.18
C SER A 57 5.43 -11.74 7.96
N LEU A 58 4.14 -11.97 8.18
CA LEU A 58 3.14 -12.17 7.15
C LEU A 58 1.85 -11.49 7.58
N LEU A 59 1.24 -10.75 6.66
CA LEU A 59 -0.10 -10.20 6.77
C LEU A 59 -0.83 -10.48 5.46
N TRP A 60 -1.98 -11.12 5.57
CA TRP A 60 -2.84 -11.42 4.44
C TRP A 60 -4.31 -11.18 4.81
N VAL A 61 -5.06 -10.51 3.94
CA VAL A 61 -6.45 -10.11 4.17
C VAL A 61 -7.31 -10.39 2.92
N ARG A 62 -8.39 -11.15 3.09
CA ARG A 62 -9.50 -11.38 2.12
C ARG A 62 -9.07 -11.69 0.68
N ASP A 63 -7.98 -12.45 0.47
CA ASP A 63 -7.42 -12.70 -0.87
C ASP A 63 -7.05 -11.41 -1.65
N GLU A 64 -7.01 -10.24 -1.02
CA GLU A 64 -6.88 -8.93 -1.67
C GLU A 64 -5.66 -8.14 -1.20
N PHE A 65 -5.14 -8.44 -0.03
CA PHE A 65 -3.93 -7.80 0.46
C PHE A 65 -2.96 -8.88 0.92
N TYR A 66 -1.76 -8.86 0.35
CA TYR A 66 -0.65 -9.70 0.76
C TYR A 66 0.60 -8.86 0.99
N LEU A 67 1.05 -8.79 2.24
CA LEU A 67 2.32 -8.19 2.62
C LEU A 67 3.46 -9.15 2.25
N PHE A 68 4.43 -8.66 1.48
CA PHE A 68 5.63 -9.43 1.17
C PHE A 68 6.45 -9.63 2.44
N PRO A 69 6.86 -10.87 2.76
CA PRO A 69 7.70 -11.11 3.94
C PRO A 69 9.09 -10.49 3.75
N VAL A 70 9.68 -9.92 4.80
CA VAL A 70 11.06 -9.38 4.74
C VAL A 70 12.06 -10.45 4.32
N ARG A 71 11.89 -11.67 4.85
CA ARG A 71 12.71 -12.85 4.56
C ARG A 71 11.83 -14.08 4.52
N HIS A 72 11.92 -14.83 3.42
CA HIS A 72 11.22 -16.10 3.29
C HIS A 72 11.98 -17.00 2.31
N GLU A 73 12.18 -18.27 2.65
CA GLU A 73 12.99 -19.17 1.82
C GLU A 73 12.26 -19.60 0.55
N ARG A 74 10.97 -19.94 0.67
CA ARG A 74 10.15 -20.53 -0.41
C ARG A 74 9.29 -19.55 -1.20
N ARG A 75 9.11 -18.31 -0.74
CA ARG A 75 8.26 -17.30 -1.35
C ARG A 75 9.13 -16.10 -1.74
N PRO A 76 8.74 -15.31 -2.74
CA PRO A 76 9.42 -14.04 -3.02
C PRO A 76 9.40 -13.17 -1.76
N ASP A 77 10.59 -12.90 -1.24
CA ASP A 77 10.77 -11.95 -0.15
C ASP A 77 10.87 -10.52 -0.69
N LEU A 78 10.78 -9.57 0.23
CA LEU A 78 10.77 -8.15 -0.06
C LEU A 78 12.00 -7.71 -0.88
N HIS A 79 13.19 -8.26 -0.60
CA HIS A 79 14.41 -7.92 -1.33
C HIS A 79 14.37 -8.46 -2.77
N ARG A 80 13.95 -9.71 -2.95
CA ARG A 80 13.85 -10.35 -4.27
C ARG A 80 12.82 -9.67 -5.15
N VAL A 81 11.65 -9.33 -4.61
CA VAL A 81 10.59 -8.62 -5.35
C VAL A 81 11.08 -7.25 -5.83
N ASN A 82 11.65 -6.44 -4.93
CA ASN A 82 12.13 -5.11 -5.30
C ASN A 82 13.35 -5.15 -6.22
N ALA A 83 14.24 -6.13 -6.07
CA ALA A 83 15.38 -6.30 -6.98
C ALA A 83 14.92 -6.74 -8.38
N HIS A 84 13.84 -7.51 -8.48
CA HIS A 84 13.25 -7.90 -9.76
C HIS A 84 12.61 -6.69 -10.46
N TRP A 85 11.69 -5.99 -9.81
CA TRP A 85 10.99 -4.88 -10.45
C TRP A 85 11.90 -3.72 -10.80
N ARG A 86 12.96 -3.46 -10.04
CA ARG A 86 13.93 -2.44 -10.42
C ARG A 86 14.67 -2.73 -11.73
N LYS A 87 14.82 -3.99 -12.11
CA LYS A 87 15.42 -4.33 -13.41
C LYS A 87 14.47 -4.00 -14.55
N ASP A 88 13.17 -4.11 -14.31
CA ASP A 88 12.15 -4.03 -15.33
C ASP A 88 11.48 -2.63 -15.40
N TRP A 89 11.48 -1.90 -14.29
CA TRP A 89 10.84 -0.59 -14.16
C TRP A 89 11.86 0.54 -14.29
N ALA A 90 11.69 1.33 -15.35
CA ALA A 90 12.43 2.58 -15.50
C ALA A 90 12.06 3.60 -14.41
N GLU A 91 12.90 4.61 -14.22
CA GLU A 91 12.54 5.77 -13.40
C GLU A 91 11.28 6.45 -13.99
N PRO A 92 10.35 6.90 -13.13
CA PRO A 92 10.47 7.00 -11.67
C PRO A 92 10.16 5.71 -10.88
N PHE A 93 9.62 4.67 -11.51
CA PHE A 93 9.05 3.51 -10.82
C PHE A 93 10.11 2.59 -10.19
N GLY A 94 11.31 2.50 -10.77
CA GLY A 94 12.44 1.74 -10.21
C GLY A 94 12.92 2.21 -8.82
N SER A 95 12.56 3.45 -8.44
CA SER A 95 12.84 4.04 -7.14
C SER A 95 11.80 3.73 -6.06
N LEU A 96 10.64 3.17 -6.43
CA LEU A 96 9.61 2.79 -5.47
C LEU A 96 10.06 1.58 -4.64
N LEU A 97 9.55 1.48 -3.41
CA LEU A 97 9.74 0.31 -2.56
C LEU A 97 8.40 -0.39 -2.40
N VAL A 98 8.25 -1.54 -3.06
CA VAL A 98 7.01 -2.30 -3.01
C VAL A 98 7.01 -3.24 -1.84
N PHE A 99 5.98 -3.13 -1.01
CA PHE A 99 5.84 -3.90 0.21
C PHE A 99 4.65 -4.86 0.21
N ALA A 100 3.63 -4.63 -0.62
CA ALA A 100 2.49 -5.52 -0.68
C ALA A 100 1.94 -5.62 -2.11
N LYS A 101 1.08 -6.61 -2.32
CA LYS A 101 0.31 -6.75 -3.56
C LYS A 101 -1.14 -7.11 -3.27
N ASP A 102 -1.96 -7.01 -4.31
CA ASP A 102 -3.21 -7.74 -4.34
C ASP A 102 -2.96 -9.18 -4.75
N ASP A 103 -3.64 -10.12 -4.07
CA ASP A 103 -3.40 -11.54 -4.28
C ASP A 103 -4.23 -12.10 -5.45
N ARG A 104 -5.27 -11.38 -5.87
CA ARG A 104 -6.15 -11.73 -7.01
C ARG A 104 -5.81 -10.96 -8.26
N LEU A 105 -5.25 -9.75 -8.12
CA LEU A 105 -5.06 -8.81 -9.22
C LEU A 105 -3.58 -8.44 -9.39
N ALA A 106 -3.23 -8.10 -10.62
CA ALA A 106 -1.85 -7.75 -10.98
C ALA A 106 -1.58 -6.25 -10.72
N TYR A 107 -1.68 -5.86 -9.44
CA TYR A 107 -1.25 -4.54 -8.95
C TYR A 107 -0.61 -4.64 -7.56
N CYS A 108 0.13 -3.60 -7.19
CA CYS A 108 0.90 -3.60 -5.96
C CYS A 108 0.85 -2.28 -5.18
N TYR A 109 1.33 -2.32 -3.95
CA TYR A 109 1.39 -1.19 -3.04
C TYR A 109 2.85 -0.87 -2.72
N ALA A 110 3.21 0.39 -2.91
CA ALA A 110 4.59 0.85 -2.77
C ALA A 110 4.69 2.12 -1.95
N THR A 111 5.78 2.27 -1.19
CA THR A 111 6.16 3.56 -0.63
C THR A 111 6.95 4.37 -1.67
N VAL A 112 6.94 5.70 -1.52
CA VAL A 112 7.65 6.63 -2.42
C VAL A 112 8.81 7.32 -1.67
N PRO A 113 10.03 6.75 -1.70
CA PRO A 113 11.21 7.32 -1.03
C PRO A 113 11.50 8.78 -1.32
N SER A 114 11.33 9.21 -2.57
CA SER A 114 11.63 10.58 -3.00
C SER A 114 10.68 11.64 -2.40
N LEU A 115 9.56 11.21 -1.81
CA LEU A 115 8.56 12.09 -1.17
C LEU A 115 8.53 11.93 0.36
N ALA A 116 9.58 11.35 0.94
CA ALA A 116 9.70 11.21 2.39
C ALA A 116 9.63 12.57 3.12
N ASP A 117 8.97 12.62 4.28
CA ASP A 117 9.00 13.79 5.15
C ASP A 117 10.34 13.91 5.92
N ALA A 118 10.49 14.95 6.75
CA ALA A 118 11.70 15.17 7.54
C ALA A 118 12.02 14.04 8.55
N ARG A 119 11.06 13.16 8.83
CA ARG A 119 11.21 11.97 9.69
C ARG A 119 11.42 10.69 8.88
N GLY A 120 11.48 10.79 7.56
CA GLY A 120 11.63 9.65 6.65
C GLY A 120 10.30 8.94 6.34
N VAL A 121 9.15 9.47 6.77
CA VAL A 121 7.84 8.86 6.51
C VAL A 121 7.44 9.10 5.05
N GLN A 122 7.15 8.02 4.35
CA GLN A 122 6.91 7.97 2.91
C GLN A 122 5.42 7.77 2.61
N PRO A 123 4.86 8.44 1.59
CA PRO A 123 3.49 8.18 1.17
C PRO A 123 3.39 6.82 0.47
N VAL A 124 2.17 6.30 0.40
CA VAL A 124 1.85 5.02 -0.23
C VAL A 124 1.08 5.27 -1.53
N VAL A 125 1.49 4.53 -2.57
CA VAL A 125 0.84 4.51 -3.88
C VAL A 125 0.36 3.11 -4.23
N TRP A 126 -0.72 3.04 -4.99
CA TRP A 126 -1.15 1.85 -5.71
C TRP A 126 -0.56 1.89 -7.11
N VAL A 127 0.03 0.79 -7.58
CA VAL A 127 0.73 0.72 -8.89
C VAL A 127 0.06 -0.33 -9.77
N ASP A 128 -0.40 0.07 -10.95
CA ASP A 128 -0.85 -0.85 -11.99
C ASP A 128 0.38 -1.45 -12.68
N VAL A 129 0.51 -2.77 -12.64
CA VAL A 129 1.65 -3.47 -13.26
C VAL A 129 1.24 -4.32 -14.46
N TYR A 130 -0.04 -4.26 -14.85
CA TYR A 130 -0.63 -5.16 -15.85
C TYR A 130 -1.01 -4.45 -17.14
N GLU A 131 -1.76 -3.35 -17.07
CA GLU A 131 -2.26 -2.67 -18.29
C GLU A 131 -1.31 -1.56 -18.77
N ALA A 132 -0.89 -0.70 -17.85
CA ALA A 132 0.05 0.39 -18.10
C ALA A 132 0.75 0.72 -16.80
N LEU A 133 2.06 0.99 -16.83
CA LEU A 133 2.81 1.33 -15.64
C LEU A 133 2.49 2.78 -15.21
N TYR A 134 1.58 2.92 -14.26
CA TYR A 134 1.27 4.18 -13.55
C TYR A 134 1.00 3.89 -12.08
N ALA A 135 1.07 4.91 -11.24
CA ALA A 135 0.71 4.79 -9.84
C ALA A 135 -0.15 5.95 -9.35
N VAL A 136 -1.11 5.65 -8.48
CA VAL A 136 -1.98 6.65 -7.84
C VAL A 136 -1.69 6.76 -6.34
N PRO A 137 -1.67 7.98 -5.78
CA PRO A 137 -1.55 8.18 -4.34
C PRO A 137 -2.78 7.67 -3.60
N ILE A 138 -2.57 6.91 -2.53
CA ILE A 138 -3.66 6.32 -1.73
C ILE A 138 -3.55 6.60 -0.22
N ALA A 139 -2.37 6.99 0.27
CA ALA A 139 -2.19 7.46 1.64
C ALA A 139 -0.93 8.33 1.80
N SER A 140 -0.95 9.26 2.74
CA SER A 140 0.19 10.12 3.10
C SER A 140 1.30 9.36 3.84
N CYS A 141 0.97 8.23 4.48
CA CYS A 141 1.91 7.32 5.11
C CYS A 141 1.34 5.90 5.24
N VAL A 142 2.17 4.95 5.65
CA VAL A 142 1.82 3.52 5.79
C VAL A 142 0.71 3.29 6.81
N ASP A 143 0.71 4.00 7.94
CA ASP A 143 -0.35 3.84 8.94
C ASP A 143 -1.69 4.43 8.48
N HIS A 144 -1.66 5.56 7.76
CA HIS A 144 -2.86 6.09 7.11
C HIS A 144 -3.38 5.15 6.01
N PHE A 145 -2.49 4.45 5.28
CA PHE A 145 -2.90 3.41 4.34
C PHE A 145 -3.74 2.33 5.03
N PHE A 146 -3.30 1.82 6.19
CA PHE A 146 -4.08 0.83 6.92
C PHE A 146 -5.40 1.38 7.47
N THR A 147 -5.43 2.65 7.90
CA THR A 147 -6.67 3.32 8.30
C THR A 147 -7.67 3.38 7.14
N THR A 148 -7.21 3.77 5.95
CA THR A 148 -8.04 3.85 4.74
C THR A 148 -8.49 2.47 4.29
N TYR A 149 -7.60 1.48 4.32
CA TYR A 149 -7.92 0.10 3.95
C TYR A 149 -8.93 -0.53 4.92
N ALA A 150 -8.82 -0.26 6.23
CA ALA A 150 -9.80 -0.68 7.22
C ALA A 150 -11.19 -0.10 6.92
N ARG A 151 -11.28 1.20 6.58
CA ARG A 151 -12.55 1.84 6.17
C ARG A 151 -13.13 1.23 4.90
N TYR A 152 -12.28 0.89 3.94
CA TYR A 152 -12.71 0.16 2.75
C TYR A 152 -13.33 -1.20 3.12
N LEU A 153 -12.70 -1.97 4.01
CA LEU A 153 -13.24 -3.25 4.48
C LEU A 153 -14.52 -3.11 5.33
N GLU A 154 -14.73 -1.96 5.99
CA GLU A 154 -16.00 -1.63 6.64
C GLU A 154 -17.12 -1.31 5.65
N ALA A 155 -16.80 -0.66 4.54
CA ALA A 155 -17.78 -0.30 3.53
C ALA A 155 -18.05 -1.43 2.53
N ALA A 156 -17.12 -2.38 2.39
CA ALA A 156 -17.23 -3.47 1.45
C ALA A 156 -18.46 -4.34 1.76
N PRO A 157 -19.35 -4.58 0.77
CA PRO A 157 -20.45 -5.52 0.92
C PRO A 157 -19.92 -6.92 1.24
N GLU A 158 -20.70 -7.72 1.95
CA GLU A 158 -20.40 -9.15 2.06
C GLU A 158 -20.36 -9.75 0.65
N PRO A 159 -19.45 -10.71 0.37
CA PRO A 159 -19.34 -11.29 -0.96
C PRO A 159 -20.66 -11.96 -1.34
N SER A 160 -21.46 -11.26 -2.15
CA SER A 160 -22.71 -11.79 -2.70
C SER A 160 -22.44 -12.36 -4.10
N THR A 161 -23.10 -13.46 -4.41
CA THR A 161 -22.90 -14.26 -5.64
C THR A 161 -23.33 -13.53 -6.92
N ASP A 162 -24.07 -12.43 -6.81
CA ASP A 162 -24.74 -11.74 -7.93
C ASP A 162 -23.95 -10.54 -8.49
N GLU A 163 -22.69 -10.39 -8.09
CA GLU A 163 -21.87 -9.22 -8.37
C GLU A 163 -21.03 -9.30 -9.67
N GLU A 164 -21.41 -10.11 -10.66
CA GLU A 164 -20.62 -10.28 -11.91
C GLU A 164 -20.73 -9.12 -12.93
N ASP A 165 -21.72 -8.23 -12.82
CA ASP A 165 -22.08 -7.31 -13.93
C ASP A 165 -21.44 -5.90 -13.93
N ALA A 166 -20.58 -5.54 -12.96
CA ALA A 166 -19.82 -4.28 -13.03
C ALA A 166 -18.33 -4.53 -13.32
N PRO A 167 -17.62 -3.58 -13.99
CA PRO A 167 -16.19 -3.73 -14.24
C PRO A 167 -15.45 -3.93 -12.90
N PRO A 168 -14.68 -5.03 -12.72
CA PRO A 168 -14.04 -5.37 -11.45
C PRO A 168 -13.22 -4.22 -10.87
N ARG A 169 -12.55 -3.45 -11.74
CA ARG A 169 -11.72 -2.28 -11.39
C ARG A 169 -12.48 -1.17 -10.64
N ARG A 170 -13.80 -1.03 -10.76
CA ARG A 170 -14.55 0.02 -10.05
C ARG A 170 -14.97 -0.36 -8.63
N ARG A 171 -14.90 -1.64 -8.25
CA ARG A 171 -15.34 -2.13 -6.93
C ARG A 171 -14.19 -2.42 -5.97
N THR A 172 -12.98 -2.63 -6.48
CA THR A 172 -11.83 -2.92 -5.64
C THR A 172 -11.14 -1.66 -5.15
N PHE A 173 -10.39 -1.81 -4.07
CA PHE A 173 -9.47 -0.79 -3.61
C PHE A 173 -8.42 -0.50 -4.70
N PRO A 174 -8.01 0.76 -4.92
CA PRO A 174 -8.42 1.98 -4.20
C PRO A 174 -9.67 2.67 -4.77
N TRP A 175 -10.17 2.23 -5.92
CA TRP A 175 -11.15 2.97 -6.73
C TRP A 175 -12.49 3.20 -6.05
N SER A 176 -12.95 2.23 -5.25
CA SER A 176 -14.18 2.33 -4.43
C SER A 176 -13.97 3.01 -3.07
N ALA A 177 -12.72 3.39 -2.74
CA ALA A 177 -12.34 3.97 -1.45
C ALA A 177 -12.00 5.47 -1.55
N SER A 178 -12.38 6.16 -2.63
CA SER A 178 -12.03 7.57 -2.87
C SER A 178 -12.45 8.50 -1.71
N GLU A 179 -13.63 8.32 -1.14
CA GLU A 179 -14.08 9.08 0.03
C GLU A 179 -13.24 8.81 1.28
N ALA A 180 -12.76 7.58 1.47
CA ALA A 180 -11.89 7.24 2.59
C ALA A 180 -10.48 7.84 2.38
N ILE A 181 -9.98 7.81 1.15
CA ILE A 181 -8.70 8.42 0.74
C ILE A 181 -8.74 9.93 0.92
N ALA A 182 -9.84 10.59 0.54
CA ALA A 182 -10.02 12.05 0.66
C ALA A 182 -9.96 12.56 2.11
N ARG A 183 -10.17 11.68 3.11
CA ARG A 183 -10.06 12.06 4.53
C ARG A 183 -8.61 12.20 5.00
N ASP A 184 -7.65 11.70 4.23
CA ASP A 184 -6.22 11.96 4.46
C ASP A 184 -5.86 13.35 3.94
N THR A 185 -6.01 14.35 4.81
CA THR A 185 -5.82 15.77 4.44
C THR A 185 -4.39 16.09 4.01
N GLU A 186 -3.39 15.38 4.55
CA GLU A 186 -2.00 15.55 4.13
C GLU A 186 -1.76 14.97 2.74
N LEU A 187 -2.38 13.82 2.41
CA LEU A 187 -2.35 13.28 1.06
C LEU A 187 -2.98 14.27 0.07
N VAL A 188 -4.19 14.77 0.37
CA VAL A 188 -4.89 15.74 -0.47
C VAL A 188 -4.02 16.97 -0.71
N ARG A 189 -3.41 17.53 0.33
CA ARG A 189 -2.51 18.69 0.22
C ARG A 189 -1.30 18.40 -0.70
N ARG A 190 -0.68 17.24 -0.59
CA ARG A 190 0.47 16.84 -1.43
C ARG A 190 0.07 16.62 -2.88
N VAL A 191 -1.12 16.06 -3.11
CA VAL A 191 -1.67 15.88 -4.46
C VAL A 191 -1.97 17.23 -5.11
N GLN A 192 -2.63 18.13 -4.41
CA GLN A 192 -2.89 19.50 -4.89
C GLN A 192 -1.58 20.26 -5.16
N ALA A 193 -0.50 19.96 -4.44
CA ALA A 193 0.83 20.51 -4.69
C ALA A 193 1.58 19.84 -5.88
N GLY A 194 0.94 18.92 -6.61
CA GLY A 194 1.52 18.24 -7.78
C GLY A 194 2.63 17.23 -7.43
N HIS A 195 2.76 16.83 -6.16
CA HIS A 195 3.88 15.98 -5.73
C HIS A 195 3.87 14.58 -6.36
N PHE A 196 2.73 14.10 -6.88
CA PHE A 196 2.59 12.75 -7.46
C PHE A 196 2.46 12.73 -8.99
N ASP A 197 2.46 13.90 -9.64
CA ASP A 197 2.18 14.01 -11.08
C ASP A 197 3.12 13.15 -11.93
N PHE A 198 4.36 13.00 -11.49
CA PHE A 198 5.38 12.21 -12.15
C PHE A 198 5.05 10.71 -12.24
N LEU A 199 4.22 10.17 -11.34
CA LEU A 199 3.78 8.77 -11.33
C LEU A 199 2.51 8.52 -12.16
N MET A 200 1.78 9.57 -12.53
CA MET A 200 0.50 9.49 -13.24
C MET A 200 0.58 9.98 -14.69
N LYS A 201 1.77 10.38 -15.18
CA LYS A 201 1.96 11.00 -16.50
C LYS A 201 1.27 10.24 -17.64
N GLU A 202 1.47 8.93 -17.67
CA GLU A 202 1.01 8.04 -18.75
C GLU A 202 -0.47 7.63 -18.62
N SER A 203 -1.18 8.07 -17.57
CA SER A 203 -2.58 7.69 -17.33
C SER A 203 -3.47 8.91 -17.07
N ALA A 204 -4.18 9.34 -18.12
CA ALA A 204 -5.20 10.39 -18.01
C ALA A 204 -6.33 9.98 -17.06
N TRP A 205 -6.74 8.71 -17.12
CA TRP A 205 -7.77 8.16 -16.25
C TRP A 205 -7.38 8.19 -14.77
N ALA A 206 -6.12 7.87 -14.44
CA ALA A 206 -5.61 7.98 -13.08
C ALA A 206 -5.67 9.42 -12.56
N ARG A 207 -5.27 10.40 -13.39
CA ARG A 207 -5.34 11.83 -13.05
C ARG A 207 -6.78 12.28 -12.84
N GLU A 208 -7.68 11.95 -13.76
CA GLU A 208 -9.10 12.28 -13.64
C GLU A 208 -9.72 11.69 -12.37
N TRP A 209 -9.38 10.44 -12.03
CA TRP A 209 -9.87 9.83 -10.79
C TRP A 209 -9.33 10.54 -9.54
N VAL A 210 -8.04 10.91 -9.53
CA VAL A 210 -7.45 11.66 -8.41
C VAL A 210 -8.10 13.03 -8.25
N GLU A 211 -8.40 13.73 -9.36
CA GLU A 211 -9.11 15.01 -9.34
C GLU A 211 -10.49 14.92 -8.68
N THR A 212 -11.18 13.77 -8.77
CA THR A 212 -12.52 13.61 -8.17
C THR A 212 -12.54 13.73 -6.65
N TRP A 213 -11.42 13.42 -5.98
CA TRP A 213 -11.36 13.40 -4.51
C TRP A 213 -10.36 14.40 -3.92
N ALA A 214 -9.31 14.76 -4.67
CA ALA A 214 -8.36 15.79 -4.25
C ALA A 214 -8.80 17.20 -4.68
N GLY A 215 -9.74 17.32 -5.63
CA GLY A 215 -9.98 18.56 -6.36
C GLY A 215 -8.90 18.80 -7.41
N ARG A 216 -9.06 19.86 -8.22
CA ARG A 216 -7.99 20.29 -9.14
C ARG A 216 -6.86 20.94 -8.34
N PRO A 217 -5.58 20.67 -8.68
CA PRO A 217 -4.47 21.50 -8.22
C PRO A 217 -4.65 22.96 -8.67
#